data_AF-A0A2N5A1V8-F1
#
_entry.id   AF-A0A2N5A1V8-F1
#
_cell.length_a   1.000
_cell.length_b   1.000
_cell.length_c   1.000
_cell.angle_alpha   90.00
_cell.angle_beta   90.00
_cell.angle_gamma   90.00
#
_symmetry.space_group_name_H-M   'P 1'
#
loop_
_entity.id
_entity.type
_entity.pdbx_description
1 polymer ?
#
loop_
_entity_poly.entity_id
_entity_poly.type
_entity_poly.pdbx_seq_one_letter_code
_entity_poly.pdbx_strand_id
1 'polypeptide(L)' 'TEWYREGRVPLHTLRADIDYNTSEAHTTYGVIGVKVWIFKGEILGGMAAVEQPEPAAQPKKQQRKGRK' A
#
# COMPACT_ATOMS: atom_id res chain seq x y z
N THR A 1 -9.68 20.97 8.99
CA THR A 1 -9.43 19.64 8.40
C THR A 1 -9.06 19.84 6.97
N GLU A 2 -7.87 19.41 6.58
CA GLU A 2 -7.38 19.48 5.21
C GLU A 2 -7.49 18.10 4.57
N TRP A 3 -7.81 18.05 3.29
CA TRP A 3 -7.88 16.80 2.54
C TRP A 3 -7.39 17.03 1.12
N TYR A 4 -6.72 16.01 0.58
CA TYR A 4 -6.27 15.97 -0.79
C TYR A 4 -6.71 14.66 -1.41
N ARG A 5 -7.13 14.69 -2.68
CA ARG A 5 -7.54 13.50 -3.42
C ARG A 5 -7.03 13.59 -4.85
N GLU A 6 -6.41 12.52 -5.29
CA GLU A 6 -5.94 12.37 -6.66
C GLU A 6 -6.48 11.06 -7.25
N GLY A 7 -6.81 11.07 -8.54
CA GLY A 7 -7.32 9.89 -9.24
C GLY A 7 -8.73 9.43 -8.84
N ARG A 8 -9.01 8.13 -9.02
CA ARG A 8 -10.30 7.49 -8.76
C ARG A 8 -10.25 6.68 -7.45
N VAL A 9 -11.17 6.97 -6.53
CA VAL A 9 -11.34 6.23 -5.26
C VAL A 9 -12.84 5.98 -5.04
N PRO A 10 -13.39 4.86 -5.52
CA PRO A 10 -14.81 4.57 -5.45
C PRO A 10 -15.20 3.94 -4.10
N LEU A 11 -15.61 4.76 -3.12
CA LEU A 11 -15.92 4.31 -1.75
C LEU A 11 -17.20 3.46 -1.61
N HIS A 12 -18.10 3.52 -2.59
CA HIS A 12 -19.33 2.71 -2.59
C HIS A 12 -19.17 1.37 -3.33
N THR A 13 -18.03 1.13 -3.97
CA THR A 13 -17.79 -0.08 -4.78
C THR A 13 -17.17 -1.16 -3.90
N LEU A 14 -17.98 -2.10 -3.41
CA LEU A 14 -17.52 -3.17 -2.50
C LEU A 14 -16.47 -4.12 -3.13
N ARG A 15 -16.43 -4.21 -4.46
CA ARG A 15 -15.43 -4.99 -5.22
C ARG A 15 -14.09 -4.26 -5.42
N ALA A 16 -14.00 -3.00 -4.99
CA ALA A 16 -12.77 -2.24 -5.04
C ALA A 16 -11.83 -2.71 -3.93
N ASP A 17 -10.58 -2.97 -4.28
CA ASP A 17 -9.52 -3.15 -3.31
C ASP A 17 -9.07 -1.78 -2.81
N ILE A 18 -9.50 -1.45 -1.59
CA ILE A 18 -9.21 -0.17 -0.93
C ILE A 18 -8.51 -0.46 0.38
N ASP A 19 -7.24 -0.09 0.46
CA ASP A 19 -6.51 -0.07 1.72
C ASP A 19 -6.90 1.20 2.50
N TYR A 20 -7.38 1.00 3.72
CA TYR A 20 -7.67 2.08 4.65
C TYR A 20 -6.77 1.98 5.88
N ASN A 21 -6.21 3.11 6.29
CA ASN A 21 -5.50 3.18 7.56
C ASN A 21 -5.69 4.55 8.24
N THR A 22 -5.54 4.55 9.55
CA THR A 22 -5.58 5.74 10.40
C THR A 22 -4.33 5.79 11.26
N SER A 23 -3.71 6.97 11.36
CA SER A 23 -2.55 7.18 12.22
C SER A 23 -2.71 8.44 13.04
N GLU A 24 -2.21 8.40 14.27
CA GLU A 24 -2.21 9.51 15.21
C GLU A 24 -0.77 9.94 15.49
N ALA A 25 -0.49 11.23 15.27
CA ALA A 25 0.81 11.83 15.54
C ALA A 25 0.73 12.71 16.79
N HIS A 26 1.48 12.36 17.82
CA HIS A 26 1.61 13.18 19.04
C HIS A 26 2.68 14.26 18.82
N THR A 27 2.25 15.52 18.86
CA THR A 27 3.10 16.71 18.71
C THR A 27 3.11 17.51 20.01
N THR A 28 4.01 18.49 20.11
CA THR A 28 4.14 19.37 21.30
C THR A 28 2.85 20.10 21.68
N TYR A 29 1.97 20.33 20.72
CA TYR A 29 0.73 21.09 20.90
C TYR A 29 -0.54 20.22 20.88
N GLY A 30 -0.40 18.89 20.79
CA GLY A 30 -1.53 17.96 20.78
C GLY A 30 -1.40 16.85 19.74
N VAL A 31 -2.53 16.25 19.38
CA VAL A 31 -2.58 15.06 18.50
C VAL A 31 -3.15 15.44 17.13
N ILE A 32 -2.47 15.01 16.07
CA ILE A 32 -2.91 15.15 14.69
C ILE A 32 -3.30 13.77 14.16
N GLY A 33 -4.54 13.62 13.69
CA GLY A 33 -5.02 12.39 13.05
C GLY A 33 -4.96 12.46 11.53
N VAL A 34 -4.41 11.42 10.90
CA VAL A 34 -4.38 11.27 9.44
C VAL A 34 -5.19 10.04 9.05
N LYS A 35 -6.09 10.19 8.07
CA LYS A 35 -6.86 9.11 7.47
C LYS A 35 -6.46 8.97 6.01
N VAL A 36 -6.08 7.77 5.60
CA VAL A 36 -5.57 7.49 4.25
C VAL A 36 -6.39 6.39 3.61
N TRP A 37 -6.77 6.61 2.35
CA TRP A 37 -7.40 5.63 1.48
C TRP A 37 -6.54 5.45 0.23
N ILE A 38 -6.17 4.21 -0.09
CA ILE A 38 -5.40 3.88 -1.30
C ILE A 38 -6.22 2.88 -2.11
N PHE A 39 -6.63 3.29 -3.31
CA PHE A 39 -7.33 2.40 -4.25
C PHE A 39 -6.32 1.65 -5.12
N LYS A 40 -6.28 0.32 -4.99
CA LYS A 40 -5.37 -0.56 -5.72
C LYS A 40 -5.97 -1.14 -7.01
N GLY A 41 -7.28 -1.03 -7.18
CA GLY A 41 -7.99 -1.55 -8.35
C GLY A 41 -9.30 -2.24 -7.98
N GLU A 42 -9.93 -2.93 -8.94
CA GLU A 42 -11.11 -3.74 -8.71
C GLU A 42 -10.75 -5.23 -8.78
N ILE A 43 -11.22 -6.02 -7.81
CA ILE A 43 -10.99 -7.46 -7.81
C ILE A 43 -12.08 -8.13 -8.67
N LEU A 44 -11.78 -8.38 -9.94
CA LEU A 44 -12.60 -9.27 -10.78
C LEU A 44 -12.20 -10.73 -10.51
N GLY A 45 -12.74 -11.34 -9.44
CA GLY A 45 -12.49 -12.76 -9.14
C GLY A 45 -12.69 -13.22 -7.70
N GLY A 46 -12.98 -12.30 -6.77
CA GLY A 46 -13.07 -12.61 -5.33
C GLY A 46 -11.69 -12.77 -4.66
N MET A 47 -11.68 -12.92 -3.33
CA MET A 47 -10.48 -12.96 -2.49
C MET A 47 -9.48 -14.08 -2.86
N ALA A 48 -9.90 -15.07 -3.66
CA ALA A 48 -9.06 -16.20 -4.10
C ALA A 48 -7.91 -15.81 -5.04
N ALA A 49 -7.95 -14.64 -5.69
CA ALA A 49 -6.90 -14.21 -6.62
C ALA A 49 -5.76 -13.39 -5.95
N VAL A 50 -5.90 -13.04 -4.66
CA VAL A 50 -5.01 -12.09 -3.96
C VAL A 50 -3.81 -12.79 -3.30
N GLU A 51 -3.77 -14.12 -3.28
CA GLU A 51 -2.70 -14.92 -2.67
C GLU A 51 -1.49 -15.15 -3.61
N GLN A 52 -1.13 -14.16 -4.42
CA GLN A 52 0.15 -14.15 -5.12
C GLN A 52 1.12 -13.25 -4.35
N PRO A 53 2.00 -13.80 -3.50
CA PRO A 53 3.09 -13.02 -2.94
C PRO A 53 4.00 -12.57 -4.09
N GLU A 54 4.29 -11.27 -4.16
CA GLU A 54 5.34 -10.75 -5.03
C GLU A 54 6.62 -11.59 -4.85
N PRO A 55 7.33 -11.97 -5.93
CA PRO A 55 8.51 -12.80 -5.81
C PRO A 55 9.56 -12.01 -5.06
N ALA A 56 9.92 -12.49 -3.86
CA ALA A 56 11.05 -12.00 -3.09
C ALA A 56 12.26 -11.86 -4.02
N ALA A 57 12.63 -10.61 -4.31
CA ALA A 57 13.78 -10.29 -5.12
C ALA A 57 15.02 -10.94 -4.50
N GLN A 58 15.49 -12.05 -5.07
CA GLN A 58 16.70 -12.71 -4.63
C GLN A 58 17.89 -11.78 -4.89
N PRO A 59 18.66 -11.34 -3.88
CA PRO A 59 19.86 -10.57 -4.14
C PRO A 59 20.89 -11.50 -4.80
N LYS A 60 21.22 -11.24 -6.08
CA LYS A 60 22.35 -11.88 -6.77
C LYS A 60 23.62 -11.66 -5.95
N LYS A 61 24.12 -12.69 -5.27
CA LYS A 61 25.45 -12.69 -4.66
C LYS A 61 26.48 -12.42 -5.77
N GLN A 62 27.03 -11.22 -5.79
CA GLN A 62 28.22 -10.90 -6.58
C GLN A 62 29.38 -11.76 -6.07
N GLN A 63 29.66 -12.88 -6.73
CA GLN A 63 30.89 -13.63 -6.52
C GLN A 63 32.03 -12.89 -7.23
N ARG A 64 32.54 -11.82 -6.58
CA ARG A 64 33.85 -11.27 -6.85
C ARG A 64 34.89 -12.06 -6.05
N LYS A 65 35.66 -12.90 -6.73
CA LYS A 65 36.99 -13.45 -6.36
C LYS A 65 37.38 -14.45 -7.46
N GLY A 66 38.44 -14.34 -8.23
CA GLY A 66 39.49 -13.34 -8.39
C GLY A 66 40.36 -13.80 -9.56
N ARG A 67 40.78 -12.84 -10.39
CA ARG A 67 42.13 -12.68 -10.95
C ARG A 67 42.92 -13.98 -11.29
N LYS A 68 42.98 -14.32 -12.58
CA LYS A 68 44.23 -14.84 -13.17
C LYS A 68 45.25 -13.69 -13.25
#